data_AF-A0A7X6MWB9-F1
#
_entry.id   AF-A0A7X6MWB9-F1
#
_cell.length_a   1.000
_cell.length_b   1.000
_cell.length_c   1.000
_cell.angle_alpha   90.00
_cell.angle_beta   90.00
_cell.angle_gamma   90.00
#
_symmetry.space_group_name_H-M   'P 1'
#
loop_
_entity.id
_entity.type
_entity.pdbx_description
1 polymer ?
#
loop_
_entity_poly.entity_id
_entity_poly.type
_entity_poly.pdbx_seq_one_letter_code
_entity_poly.pdbx_strand_id
1 'polypeptide(L)' 'MGRMRVAEAMAGLPEAHRAVLNRAYYLGWTTGKIAEDLGIAEVTVKSRLHDALHRLKLTLAATGCDTAPGT' A
#
# COMPACT_ATOMS: atom_id res chain seq x y z
N MET A 1 17.25 9.87 2.24
CA MET A 1 16.88 9.04 1.08
C MET A 1 15.71 8.08 1.27
N GLY A 2 15.46 7.47 2.44
CA GLY A 2 14.46 6.38 2.58
C GLY A 2 12.97 6.76 2.37
N ARG A 3 12.55 7.98 2.72
CA ARG A 3 11.13 8.39 2.65
C ARG A 3 10.61 8.60 1.22
N MET A 4 11.49 8.97 0.29
CA MET A 4 11.12 9.27 -1.10
C MET A 4 10.77 7.98 -1.87
N ARG A 5 11.54 6.91 -1.67
CA ARG A 5 11.29 5.58 -2.25
C ARG A 5 9.97 4.96 -1.79
N VAL A 6 9.60 5.18 -0.54
CA VAL A 6 8.30 4.71 -0.02
C VAL A 6 7.14 5.46 -0.67
N ALA A 7 7.28 6.77 -0.90
CA ALA A 7 6.27 7.56 -1.57
C ALA A 7 6.08 7.15 -3.04
N GLU A 8 7.17 6.89 -3.76
CA GLU A 8 7.12 6.40 -5.15
C GLU A 8 6.51 5.00 -5.24
N ALA A 9 6.92 4.08 -4.36
CA ALA A 9 6.35 2.75 -4.34
C ALA A 9 4.85 2.79 -3.96
N MET A 10 4.46 3.66 -3.03
CA MET A 10 3.04 3.93 -2.72
C MET A 10 2.29 4.51 -3.92
N ALA A 11 2.91 5.35 -4.75
CA ALA A 11 2.28 5.88 -5.95
C ALA A 11 1.97 4.81 -7.00
N GLY A 12 2.77 3.73 -7.06
CA GLY A 12 2.55 2.57 -7.93
C GLY A 12 1.49 1.57 -7.44
N LEU A 13 0.94 1.75 -6.23
CA LEU A 13 -0.13 0.90 -5.73
C LEU A 13 -1.51 1.30 -6.29
N PRO A 14 -2.39 0.33 -6.54
CA PRO A 14 -3.76 0.64 -6.95
C PRO A 14 -4.46 1.48 -5.88
N GLU A 15 -5.34 2.41 -6.29
CA GLU A 15 -6.03 3.32 -5.36
C GLU A 15 -6.74 2.60 -4.23
N ALA A 16 -7.35 1.44 -4.50
CA ALA A 16 -8.00 0.62 -3.48
C ALA A 16 -7.07 0.17 -2.34
N HIS A 17 -5.79 -0.09 -2.65
CA HIS A 17 -4.76 -0.49 -1.68
C HIS A 17 -4.22 0.72 -0.91
N ARG A 18 -4.01 1.85 -1.60
CA ARG A 18 -3.65 3.12 -0.96
C ARG A 18 -4.73 3.62 -0.01
N ALA A 19 -6.00 3.46 -0.38
CA ALA A 19 -7.14 3.92 0.40
C ALA A 19 -7.15 3.29 1.80
N VAL A 20 -7.00 1.95 1.88
CA VAL A 20 -6.96 1.22 3.15
C VAL A 20 -5.70 1.52 3.96
N LEU A 21 -4.53 1.62 3.30
CA LEU A 21 -3.27 1.98 3.96
C LEU A 21 -3.32 3.38 4.56
N ASN A 22 -3.86 4.36 3.83
CA ASN A 22 -3.93 5.74 4.30
C ASN A 22 -4.78 5.83 5.58
N ARG A 23 -5.95 5.20 5.57
CA ARG A 23 -6.87 5.23 6.72
C ARG A 23 -6.32 4.46 7.92
N ALA A 24 -5.69 3.30 7.70
CA ALA A 24 -5.11 2.51 8.79
C ALA A 24 -3.86 3.18 9.40
N TYR A 25 -2.93 3.65 8.57
CA TYR A 25 -1.63 4.16 9.05
C TYR A 25 -1.61 5.66 9.35
N TYR A 26 -2.30 6.49 8.56
CA TYR A 26 -2.27 7.95 8.74
C TYR A 26 -3.43 8.44 9.61
N LEU A 27 -4.61 7.84 9.49
CA LEU A 27 -5.78 8.20 10.29
C LEU A 27 -5.94 7.34 11.56
N GLY A 28 -5.17 6.25 11.69
CA GLY A 28 -5.24 5.34 12.84
C GLY A 28 -6.57 4.59 12.95
N TRP A 29 -7.28 4.39 11.84
CA TRP A 29 -8.58 3.73 11.85
C TRP A 29 -8.46 2.22 12.00
N THR A 30 -9.43 1.62 12.68
CA THR A 30 -9.57 0.16 12.76
C THR A 30 -10.11 -0.41 11.45
N THR A 31 -9.88 -1.71 11.23
CA THR A 31 -10.37 -2.42 10.04
C THR A 31 -11.88 -2.32 9.88
N GLY A 32 -12.64 -2.35 10.98
CA GLY A 32 -14.09 -2.18 10.97
C GLY A 32 -14.51 -0.79 10.48
N LYS A 33 -13.89 0.28 10.99
CA LYS A 33 -14.20 1.65 10.56
C LYS A 33 -13.88 1.89 9.08
N ILE A 34 -12.82 1.28 8.59
CA ILE A 34 -12.44 1.34 7.16
C ILE A 34 -13.42 0.54 6.30
N ALA A 35 -13.91 -0.60 6.79
CA ALA A 35 -14.92 -1.41 6.11
C ALA A 35 -16.23 -0.63 5.94
N GLU A 36 -16.67 0.05 7.01
CA GLU A 36 -17.86 0.91 6.97
C GLU A 36 -17.69 2.10 6.02
N ASP A 37 -16.55 2.80 6.07
CA ASP A 37 -16.26 3.93 5.18
C ASP A 37 -16.22 3.53 3.69
N LEU A 38 -15.63 2.37 3.39
CA LEU A 38 -15.48 1.90 2.02
C LEU A 38 -16.65 1.05 1.53
N GLY A 39 -17.63 0.73 2.39
CA GLY A 39 -18.76 -0.13 2.06
C GLY A 39 -18.36 -1.57 1.68
N ILE A 40 -17.28 -2.09 2.27
CA ILE A 40 -16.77 -3.45 2.00
C ILE A 40 -16.71 -4.28 3.26
N ALA A 41 -16.59 -5.60 3.14
CA ALA A 41 -16.44 -6.47 4.30
C ALA A 41 -15.09 -6.24 5.01
N GLU A 42 -15.08 -6.34 6.34
CA GLU A 42 -13.84 -6.22 7.14
C GLU A 42 -12.78 -7.25 6.74
N VAL A 43 -13.21 -8.46 6.37
CA VAL A 43 -12.31 -9.50 5.85
C VAL A 43 -11.61 -9.03 4.56
N THR A 44 -12.31 -8.29 3.71
CA THR A 44 -11.74 -7.70 2.48
C THR A 44 -10.76 -6.58 2.81
N VAL A 45 -11.01 -5.77 3.84
CA VAL A 45 -10.06 -4.75 4.31
C VAL A 45 -8.76 -5.42 4.76
N LYS A 46 -8.85 -6.51 5.54
CA LYS A 46 -7.68 -7.27 6.02
C LYS A 46 -6.86 -7.84 4.86
N SER A 47 -7.51 -8.51 3.90
CA SER A 47 -6.82 -9.03 2.72
C SER A 47 -6.21 -7.92 1.88
N ARG A 48 -6.92 -6.81 1.64
CA ARG A 48 -6.38 -5.65 0.90
C ARG A 48 -5.18 -5.01 1.59
N LEU A 49 -5.18 -4.90 2.92
CA LEU A 49 -4.02 -4.41 3.67
C LEU A 49 -2.83 -5.35 3.52
N HIS A 50 -3.07 -6.65 3.60
CA HIS A 50 -2.03 -7.67 3.41
C HIS A 50 -1.43 -7.60 2.00
N ASP A 51 -2.26 -7.61 0.97
CA ASP A 51 -1.82 -7.48 -0.43
C ASP A 51 -1.11 -6.16 -0.69
N ALA A 52 -1.59 -5.05 -0.11
CA ALA A 52 -0.96 -3.74 -0.25
C ALA A 52 0.47 -3.75 0.31
N LEU A 53 0.67 -4.31 1.50
CA LEU A 53 1.99 -4.41 2.13
C LEU A 53 2.91 -5.39 1.38
N HIS A 54 2.36 -6.51 0.92
CA HIS A 54 3.13 -7.49 0.15
C HIS A 54 3.61 -6.89 -1.18
N ARG A 55 2.73 -6.19 -1.89
CA ARG A 55 3.05 -5.51 -3.14
C ARG A 55 4.03 -4.36 -2.93
N LEU A 56 3.86 -3.58 -1.85
CA LEU A 56 4.83 -2.55 -1.47
C LEU A 56 6.23 -3.16 -1.26
N LYS A 57 6.32 -4.27 -0.53
CA LYS A 57 7.59 -5.00 -0.32
C LYS A 57 8.20 -5.48 -1.63
N LEU A 58 7.40 -6.02 -2.54
CA LEU A 58 7.86 -6.47 -3.86
C LEU A 58 8.38 -5.29 -4.71
N THR A 59 7.67 -4.17 -4.73
CA THR A 59 8.12 -2.96 -5.44
C THR A 59 9.43 -2.44 -4.88
N LEU A 60 9.57 -2.33 -3.54
CA LEU A 60 10.82 -1.89 -2.92
C LEU A 60 11.99 -2.84 -3.20
N ALA A 61 11.73 -4.15 -3.23
CA ALA A 61 12.75 -5.14 -3.57
C ALA A 61 13.17 -5.05 -5.05
N ALA A 62 12.21 -4.81 -5.95
CA ALA A 62 12.45 -4.66 -7.38
C ALA A 62 13.22 -3.37 -7.71
N THR A 63 12.89 -2.23 -7.09
CA THR A 63 13.62 -0.95 -7.30
C THR A 63 15.04 -0.99 -6.72
N GLY A 64 15.35 -1.94 -5.84
CA GLY A 64 16.73 -2.24 -5.42
C GLY A 64 17.51 -3.12 -6.43
N CYS A 65 16.81 -3.75 -7.37
CA CYS A 65 17.34 -4.64 -8.40
C CYS A 65 17.31 -4.00 -9.81
N ASP A 66 16.67 -2.84 -9.97
CA ASP A 66 16.64 -2.07 -11.22
C ASP A 66 17.51 -0.81 -11.08
N THR A 67 18.82 -1.03 -11.05
CA THR A 67 19.80 -0.02 -11.47
C THR A 67 20.61 -0.59 -12.62
N ALA A 68 20.00 -0.66 -13.79
CA ALA A 68 20.73 -0.74 -15.06
C ALA A 68 20.00 0.12 -16.11
N PRO A 69 20.61 1.22 -16.57
CA PRO A 69 20.08 1.98 -17.70
C PRO A 69 20.44 1.26 -19.00
N GLY A 70 19.44 0.86 -19.78
CA GLY A 70 19.60 0.46 -21.17
C GLY A 70 19.11 1.58 -22.09
N THR A 71 20.00 2.54 -22.35
CA THR A 71 19.99 3.34 -23.59
C THR A 71 20.78 2.56 -24.64
#